data_AF-V5H3Z3-F1
#
_entry.id   AF-V5H3Z3-F1
#
_cell.length_a   1.000
_cell.length_b   1.000
_cell.length_c   1.000
_cell.angle_alpha   90.00
_cell.angle_beta   90.00
_cell.angle_gamma   90.00
#
_symmetry.space_group_name_H-M   'P 1'
#
loop_
_entity.id
_entity.type
_entity.pdbx_description
1 polymer ?
#
loop_
_entity_poly.entity_id
_entity_poly.type
_entity_poly.pdbx_seq_one_letter_code
_entity_poly.pdbx_strand_id
1 'polypeptide(L)'
;MTLAVLHYTPNNCEKLFEEIIPQLTPSEASKPLVWLDIVWSLMLLNQANHEHISSVLSSNFLDRLEVNPLNVSTQLKLLNIDGAAKHLIQEYKGPRLPTSSLIRNGKISYNKDKAEMVEAVLDSLRNLIQSENLIRARINSGLGFLIDAEFSLDKK
;
A
#
# COMPACT_ATOMS: atom_id res chain seq x y z
N MET A 1 -14.42 3.13 5.27
CA MET A 1 -14.05 2.27 4.12
C MET A 1 -14.58 2.79 2.79
N THR A 2 -15.87 3.09 2.63
CA THR A 2 -16.46 3.43 1.31
C THR A 2 -15.83 4.62 0.60
N LEU A 3 -15.51 5.71 1.33
CA LEU A 3 -14.84 6.89 0.75
C LEU A 3 -13.45 6.56 0.19
N ALA A 4 -12.66 5.78 0.94
CA ALA A 4 -11.33 5.36 0.54
C ALA A 4 -11.36 4.44 -0.70
N VAL A 5 -12.34 3.53 -0.79
CA VAL A 5 -12.52 2.65 -1.96
C VAL A 5 -12.80 3.45 -3.23
N LEU A 6 -13.54 4.55 -3.13
CA LEU A 6 -13.87 5.41 -4.27
C LEU A 6 -12.82 6.51 -4.52
N HIS A 7 -11.77 6.59 -3.68
CA HIS A 7 -10.84 7.73 -3.65
C HIS A 7 -11.57 9.08 -3.67
N TYR A 8 -12.67 9.18 -2.92
CA TYR A 8 -13.54 10.36 -2.91
C TYR A 8 -13.54 11.04 -1.55
N THR A 9 -13.34 12.35 -1.56
CA THR A 9 -13.34 13.22 -0.38
C THR A 9 -14.48 14.23 -0.51
N PRO A 10 -15.60 14.08 0.22
CA PRO A 10 -16.71 15.02 0.22
C PRO A 10 -16.30 16.40 0.78
N ASN A 11 -16.91 17.48 0.31
CA ASN A 11 -16.58 18.84 0.74
C ASN A 11 -16.79 19.11 2.25
N ASN A 12 -17.56 18.30 2.95
CA ASN A 12 -17.87 18.43 4.38
C ASN A 12 -17.16 17.38 5.25
N CYS A 13 -16.19 16.65 4.72
CA CYS A 13 -15.54 15.55 5.43
C CYS A 13 -14.59 16.01 6.54
N GLU A 14 -14.12 17.26 6.53
CA GLU A 14 -13.18 17.78 7.52
C GLU A 14 -13.75 17.65 8.93
N LYS A 15 -14.97 18.15 9.14
CA LYS A 15 -15.69 18.02 10.42
C LYS A 15 -15.90 16.56 10.84
N LEU A 16 -16.11 15.68 9.88
CA LEU A 16 -16.26 14.25 10.16
C LEU A 16 -14.94 13.65 10.66
N PHE A 17 -13.83 13.99 10.03
CA PHE A 17 -12.51 13.50 10.41
C PHE A 17 -12.05 14.09 11.74
N GLU A 18 -12.29 15.37 11.99
CA GLU A 18 -12.00 16.04 13.26
C GLU A 18 -12.68 15.34 14.45
N GLU A 19 -13.93 14.90 14.29
CA GLU A 19 -14.66 14.21 15.36
C GLU A 19 -14.28 12.73 15.48
N ILE A 20 -14.12 12.03 14.35
CA ILE A 20 -13.94 10.57 14.37
C ILE A 20 -12.49 10.18 14.67
N ILE A 21 -11.50 10.82 14.05
CA ILE A 21 -10.10 10.41 14.15
C ILE A 21 -9.59 10.35 15.59
N PRO A 22 -9.87 11.33 16.48
CA PRO A 22 -9.42 11.27 17.87
C PRO A 22 -10.02 10.12 18.67
N GLN A 23 -11.17 9.60 18.25
CA GLN A 23 -11.83 8.47 18.91
C GLN A 23 -11.23 7.14 18.44
N LEU A 24 -10.80 7.07 17.16
CA LEU A 24 -10.27 5.85 16.55
C LEU A 24 -9.05 5.29 17.28
N THR A 25 -9.28 4.20 18.02
CA THR A 25 -8.22 3.43 18.68
C THR A 25 -8.26 1.96 18.26
N PRO A 26 -7.14 1.22 18.37
CA PRO A 26 -7.13 -0.21 18.07
C PRO A 26 -8.16 -1.03 18.87
N SER A 27 -8.54 -0.57 20.06
CA SER A 27 -9.56 -1.20 20.93
C SER A 27 -10.98 -1.08 20.41
N GLU A 28 -11.28 -0.08 19.57
CA GLU A 28 -12.60 0.09 18.98
C GLU A 28 -12.85 -0.88 17.83
N ALA A 29 -11.78 -1.42 17.25
CA ALA A 29 -11.89 -2.46 16.25
C ALA A 29 -12.11 -3.83 16.92
N SER A 30 -13.24 -4.46 16.58
CA SER A 30 -13.58 -5.80 17.08
C SER A 30 -12.58 -6.89 16.69
N LYS A 31 -11.82 -6.69 15.60
CA LYS A 31 -10.83 -7.63 15.07
C LYS A 31 -9.61 -6.89 14.53
N PRO A 32 -8.39 -7.45 14.63
CA PRO A 32 -7.17 -6.86 14.06
C PRO A 32 -7.30 -6.50 12.58
N LEU A 33 -7.93 -7.37 11.78
CA LEU A 33 -8.14 -7.10 10.34
C LEU A 33 -9.01 -5.87 10.08
N VAL A 34 -10.02 -5.62 10.93
CA VAL A 34 -10.87 -4.42 10.80
C VAL A 34 -10.06 -3.17 11.12
N TRP A 35 -9.19 -3.23 12.13
CA TRP A 35 -8.29 -2.12 12.43
C TRP A 35 -7.34 -1.83 11.27
N LEU A 36 -6.76 -2.86 10.66
CA LEU A 36 -5.93 -2.70 9.47
C LEU A 36 -6.69 -2.01 8.33
N ASP A 37 -7.96 -2.38 8.11
CA ASP A 37 -8.81 -1.78 7.08
C ASP A 37 -9.14 -0.30 7.38
N ILE A 38 -9.32 0.05 8.65
CA ILE A 38 -9.51 1.44 9.10
C ILE A 38 -8.23 2.24 8.81
N VAL A 39 -7.08 1.78 9.28
CA VAL A 39 -5.79 2.47 9.06
C VAL A 39 -5.46 2.58 7.58
N TRP A 40 -5.71 1.52 6.79
CA TRP A 40 -5.57 1.56 5.33
C TRP A 40 -6.49 2.61 4.70
N SER A 41 -7.74 2.70 5.14
CA SER A 41 -8.67 3.72 4.64
C SER A 41 -8.19 5.14 4.96
N LEU A 42 -7.70 5.37 6.19
CA LEU A 42 -7.15 6.66 6.59
C LEU A 42 -5.91 7.01 5.78
N MET A 43 -5.04 6.03 5.51
CA MET A 43 -3.87 6.20 4.65
C MET A 43 -4.26 6.64 3.23
N LEU A 44 -5.26 5.98 2.62
CA LEU A 44 -5.74 6.33 1.27
C LEU A 44 -6.37 7.73 1.20
N LEU A 45 -6.90 8.23 2.32
CA LEU A 45 -7.51 9.56 2.44
C LEU A 45 -6.52 10.64 2.92
N ASN A 46 -5.23 10.28 3.07
CA ASN A 46 -4.19 11.13 3.66
C ASN A 46 -4.52 11.66 5.06
N GLN A 47 -5.25 10.88 5.86
CA GLN A 47 -5.68 11.21 7.23
C GLN A 47 -4.99 10.34 8.31
N ALA A 48 -4.11 9.41 7.92
CA ALA A 48 -3.40 8.57 8.88
C ALA A 48 -2.27 9.35 9.56
N ASN A 49 -2.20 9.28 10.89
CA ASN A 49 -1.11 9.83 11.68
C ASN A 49 -0.05 8.76 12.02
N HIS A 50 1.03 9.18 12.68
CA HIS A 50 2.14 8.29 13.03
C HIS A 50 1.71 7.16 13.98
N GLU A 51 0.75 7.41 14.88
CA GLU A 51 0.26 6.41 15.83
C GLU A 51 -0.56 5.33 15.14
N HIS A 52 -1.42 5.69 14.18
CA HIS A 52 -2.17 4.75 13.36
C HIS A 52 -1.22 3.80 12.62
N ILE A 53 -0.20 4.33 11.97
CA ILE A 53 0.79 3.54 11.23
C ILE A 53 1.58 2.65 12.19
N SER A 54 2.07 3.22 13.30
CA SER A 54 2.81 2.50 14.34
C SER A 54 2.00 1.33 14.89
N SER A 55 0.70 1.53 15.12
CA SER A 55 -0.17 0.50 15.70
C SER A 55 -0.24 -0.76 14.85
N VAL A 56 -0.32 -0.63 13.51
CA VAL A 56 -0.43 -1.78 12.58
C VAL A 56 0.91 -2.35 12.14
N LEU A 57 2.00 -1.60 12.29
CA LEU A 57 3.37 -2.08 12.02
C LEU A 57 4.08 -2.62 13.26
N SER A 58 3.47 -2.50 14.45
CA SER A 58 4.01 -3.04 15.69
C SER A 58 4.07 -4.57 15.66
N SER A 59 5.12 -5.15 16.26
CA SER A 59 5.24 -6.61 16.38
C SER A 59 4.01 -7.22 17.04
N ASN A 60 3.51 -6.60 18.11
CA ASN A 60 2.33 -7.08 18.83
C ASN A 60 1.08 -7.18 17.92
N PHE A 61 0.90 -6.26 16.98
CA PHE A 61 -0.19 -6.33 16.02
C PHE A 61 0.03 -7.40 14.95
N LEU A 62 1.26 -7.52 14.44
CA LEU A 62 1.64 -8.55 13.48
C LEU A 62 1.49 -9.97 14.06
N ASP A 63 1.82 -10.16 15.34
CA ASP A 63 1.63 -11.43 16.05
C ASP A 63 0.14 -11.73 16.24
N ARG A 64 -0.71 -10.72 16.47
CA ARG A 64 -2.18 -10.91 16.53
C ARG A 64 -2.80 -11.23 15.16
N LEU A 65 -2.10 -10.92 14.07
CA LEU A 65 -2.51 -11.24 12.71
C LEU A 65 -2.20 -12.71 12.33
N GLU A 66 -1.82 -13.57 13.29
CA GLU A 66 -1.55 -15.03 13.20
C GLU A 66 -2.70 -15.89 12.62
N VAL A 67 -3.13 -15.58 11.41
CA VAL A 67 -3.84 -16.47 10.50
C VAL A 67 -2.84 -16.82 9.42
N ASN A 68 -2.13 -17.93 9.59
CA ASN A 68 -1.22 -18.44 8.58
C ASN A 68 -1.98 -19.41 7.65
N PRO A 69 -1.95 -19.20 6.31
CA PRO A 69 -1.32 -18.07 5.61
C PRO A 69 -2.19 -16.81 5.64
N LEU A 70 -1.55 -15.65 5.80
CA LEU A 70 -2.20 -14.37 5.61
C LEU A 70 -2.72 -14.28 4.17
N ASN A 71 -3.94 -13.77 4.01
CA ASN A 71 -4.45 -13.53 2.67
C ASN A 71 -3.59 -12.46 1.96
N VAL A 72 -3.51 -12.55 0.63
CA VAL A 72 -2.67 -11.67 -0.18
C VAL A 72 -3.05 -10.19 0.02
N SER A 73 -4.35 -9.86 0.12
CA SER A 73 -4.81 -8.49 0.32
C SER A 73 -4.26 -7.85 1.60
N THR A 74 -4.27 -8.59 2.71
CA THR A 74 -3.69 -8.16 3.99
C THR A 74 -2.19 -7.94 3.87
N GLN A 75 -1.47 -8.85 3.20
CA GLN A 75 -0.03 -8.69 2.96
C GLN A 75 0.26 -7.42 2.14
N LEU A 76 -0.48 -7.19 1.05
CA LEU A 76 -0.28 -6.02 0.22
C LEU A 76 -0.59 -4.72 0.97
N LYS A 77 -1.66 -4.66 1.78
CA LYS A 77 -1.96 -3.49 2.62
C LYS A 77 -0.82 -3.17 3.57
N LEU A 78 -0.29 -4.18 4.28
CA LEU A 78 0.85 -3.99 5.19
C LEU A 78 2.11 -3.50 4.46
N LEU A 79 2.41 -4.05 3.29
CA LEU A 79 3.53 -3.60 2.47
C LEU A 79 3.36 -2.16 1.97
N ASN A 80 2.15 -1.78 1.58
CA ASN A 80 1.86 -0.42 1.13
C ASN A 80 1.95 0.58 2.31
N ILE A 81 1.44 0.22 3.49
CA ILE A 81 1.56 1.04 4.70
C ILE A 81 3.03 1.21 5.10
N ASP A 82 3.83 0.13 5.10
CA ASP A 82 5.27 0.19 5.35
C ASP A 82 5.98 1.08 4.30
N GLY A 83 5.64 0.93 3.02
CA GLY A 83 6.18 1.77 1.95
C GLY A 83 5.87 3.25 2.15
N ALA A 84 4.61 3.58 2.44
CA ALA A 84 4.18 4.94 2.70
C ALA A 84 4.86 5.54 3.94
N ALA A 85 4.99 4.76 5.01
CA ALA A 85 5.73 5.16 6.20
C ALA A 85 7.20 5.50 5.90
N LYS A 86 7.78 4.98 4.80
CA LYS A 86 9.17 5.27 4.40
C LYS A 86 9.29 6.50 3.54
N HIS A 87 8.34 6.66 2.62
CA HIS A 87 8.50 7.51 1.45
C HIS A 87 7.55 8.71 1.46
N LEU A 88 6.40 8.61 2.13
CA LEU A 88 5.35 9.62 2.09
C LEU A 88 5.17 10.34 3.43
N ILE A 89 5.40 9.63 4.55
CA ILE A 89 5.22 10.20 5.88
C ILE A 89 6.53 10.79 6.38
N GLN A 90 6.54 12.12 6.51
CA GLN A 90 7.70 12.87 6.93
C GLN A 90 8.11 12.51 8.37
N GLU A 91 9.40 12.22 8.56
CA GLU A 91 10.00 11.95 9.88
C GLU A 91 9.31 10.84 10.70
N TYR A 92 8.72 9.84 10.03
CA TYR A 92 8.20 8.67 10.73
C TYR A 92 9.33 7.90 11.44
N LYS A 93 9.23 7.77 12.77
CA LYS A 93 10.20 7.07 13.65
C LYS A 93 9.65 5.79 14.29
N GLY A 94 8.44 5.38 13.90
CA GLY A 94 7.78 4.22 14.48
C GLY A 94 8.29 2.89 13.93
N PRO A 95 7.69 1.76 14.35
CA PRO A 95 8.05 0.43 13.90
C PRO A 95 7.82 0.24 12.40
N ARG A 96 8.55 -0.73 11.83
CA ARG A 96 8.60 -1.05 10.40
C ARG A 96 8.53 -2.56 10.22
N LEU A 97 8.06 -3.01 9.05
CA LEU A 97 8.07 -4.43 8.73
C LEU A 97 9.51 -4.96 8.66
N PRO A 98 9.86 -6.02 9.41
CA PRO A 98 11.18 -6.64 9.34
C PRO A 98 11.53 -7.07 7.92
N THR A 99 12.80 -6.93 7.53
CA THR A 99 13.28 -7.37 6.21
C THR A 99 13.15 -8.89 6.02
N SER A 100 13.23 -9.65 7.11
CA SER A 100 13.03 -11.11 7.14
C SER A 100 11.56 -11.55 7.13
N SER A 101 10.60 -10.62 7.16
CA SER A 101 9.18 -10.98 7.26
C SER A 101 8.68 -11.70 6.00
N LEU A 102 7.98 -12.82 6.19
CA LEU A 102 7.33 -13.56 5.11
C LEU A 102 6.27 -12.72 4.36
N ILE A 103 5.75 -11.66 4.98
CA ILE A 103 4.81 -10.72 4.35
C ILE A 103 5.44 -10.08 3.10
N ARG A 104 6.77 -9.87 3.09
CA ARG A 104 7.50 -9.33 1.93
C ARG A 104 7.56 -10.28 0.74
N ASN A 105 7.26 -11.57 0.95
CA ASN A 105 7.22 -12.59 -0.10
C ASN A 105 5.85 -12.69 -0.79
N GLY A 106 4.91 -11.78 -0.48
CA GLY A 106 3.59 -11.75 -1.10
C GLY A 106 3.69 -11.77 -2.62
N LYS A 107 3.11 -12.79 -3.27
CA LYS A 107 3.09 -12.89 -4.73
C LYS A 107 2.08 -11.90 -5.28
N ILE A 108 2.56 -10.91 -6.02
CA ILE A 108 1.71 -10.05 -6.83
C ILE A 108 1.57 -10.72 -8.19
N SER A 109 0.38 -11.23 -8.48
CA SER A 109 0.06 -11.86 -9.76
C SER A 109 -1.00 -11.05 -10.49
N TYR A 110 -0.83 -10.89 -11.80
CA TYR A 110 -1.86 -10.35 -12.66
C TYR A 110 -2.93 -11.41 -12.93
N ASN A 111 -4.18 -10.96 -13.09
CA ASN A 111 -5.15 -11.75 -13.83
C ASN A 111 -4.82 -11.66 -15.33
N LYS A 112 -5.47 -12.50 -16.14
CA LYS A 112 -5.23 -12.58 -17.58
C LYS A 112 -5.42 -11.22 -18.26
N ASP A 113 -6.54 -10.56 -18.00
CA ASP A 113 -6.89 -9.28 -18.65
C ASP A 113 -5.88 -8.17 -18.33
N LYS A 114 -5.44 -8.07 -17.06
CA LYS A 114 -4.39 -7.11 -16.67
C LYS A 114 -3.06 -7.44 -17.33
N ALA A 115 -2.71 -8.72 -17.46
CA ALA A 115 -1.47 -9.12 -18.13
C ALA A 115 -1.49 -8.74 -19.63
N GLU A 116 -2.61 -8.97 -20.32
CA GLU A 116 -2.80 -8.58 -21.72
C GLU A 116 -2.73 -7.05 -21.90
N MET A 117 -3.38 -6.30 -21.01
CA MET A 117 -3.32 -4.83 -21.01
C MET A 117 -1.89 -4.31 -20.81
N VAL A 118 -1.14 -4.89 -19.87
CA VAL A 118 0.25 -4.50 -19.60
C VAL A 118 1.14 -4.75 -20.82
N GLU A 119 0.99 -5.89 -21.50
CA GLU A 119 1.75 -6.16 -22.73
C GLU A 119 1.41 -5.15 -23.85
N ALA A 120 0.13 -4.86 -24.07
CA ALA A 120 -0.27 -3.87 -25.08
C ALA A 120 0.30 -2.46 -24.82
N VAL A 121 0.35 -2.05 -23.55
CA VAL A 121 0.97 -0.77 -23.15
C VAL A 121 2.49 -0.82 -23.35
N LEU A 122 3.16 -1.91 -22.98
CA LEU A 122 4.60 -2.06 -23.17
C LEU A 122 4.99 -2.01 -24.66
N ASP A 123 4.25 -2.68 -25.52
CA ASP A 123 4.50 -2.65 -26.97
C ASP A 123 4.29 -1.25 -27.55
N SER A 124 3.25 -0.55 -27.10
CA SER A 124 3.02 0.85 -27.48
C SER A 124 4.19 1.74 -27.05
N LEU A 125 4.68 1.58 -25.81
CA LEU A 125 5.81 2.35 -25.30
C LEU A 125 7.12 2.05 -26.06
N ARG A 126 7.40 0.79 -26.38
CA ARG A 126 8.58 0.39 -27.19
C ARG A 126 8.57 1.07 -28.56
N ASN A 127 7.39 1.11 -29.21
CA ASN A 127 7.23 1.77 -30.50
C ASN A 127 7.41 3.29 -30.43
N LEU A 128 6.95 3.92 -29.34
CA LEU A 128 7.09 5.37 -29.15
C LEU A 128 8.53 5.80 -28.84
N ILE A 129 9.21 5.03 -27.98
CA ILE A 129 10.56 5.37 -27.47
C ILE A 129 11.65 4.94 -28.47
N GLN A 130 11.37 4.00 -29.37
CA GLN A 130 12.30 3.47 -30.37
C GLN A 130 13.62 2.94 -29.76
N SER A 131 13.59 2.54 -28.49
CA SER A 131 14.75 1.98 -27.77
C SER A 131 14.30 1.04 -26.67
N GLU A 132 14.57 -0.25 -26.85
CA GLU A 132 14.20 -1.29 -25.87
C GLU A 132 15.02 -1.20 -24.58
N ASN A 133 16.25 -0.67 -24.65
CA ASN A 133 17.19 -0.64 -23.52
C ASN A 133 16.82 0.37 -22.43
N LEU A 134 15.86 1.27 -22.70
CA LEU A 134 15.46 2.32 -21.78
C LEU A 134 14.20 1.97 -20.98
N ILE A 135 13.49 0.91 -21.38
CA ILE A 135 12.25 0.46 -20.73
C ILE A 135 12.55 -0.76 -19.88
N ARG A 136 12.24 -0.66 -18.59
CA ARG A 136 12.26 -1.80 -17.67
C ARG A 136 10.82 -2.11 -17.29
N ALA A 137 10.46 -3.39 -17.32
CA ALA A 137 9.09 -3.82 -17.08
C ALA A 137 8.99 -4.77 -15.88
N ARG A 138 7.79 -4.85 -15.31
CA ARG A 138 7.41 -5.84 -14.27
C ARG A 138 8.33 -5.81 -13.05
N ILE A 139 8.73 -4.60 -12.61
CA ILE A 139 9.65 -4.44 -11.49
C ILE A 139 8.87 -4.60 -10.19
N ASN A 140 9.37 -5.48 -9.31
CA ASN A 140 8.84 -5.57 -7.96
C ASN A 140 9.43 -4.46 -7.09
N SER A 141 8.58 -3.52 -6.64
CA SER A 141 9.00 -2.43 -5.76
C SER A 141 9.29 -2.91 -4.33
N GLY A 142 8.80 -4.09 -3.94
CA GLY A 142 8.81 -4.57 -2.56
C GLY A 142 7.84 -3.81 -1.64
N LEU A 143 7.00 -2.93 -2.19
CA LEU A 143 6.05 -2.09 -1.47
C LEU A 143 4.59 -2.55 -1.63
N GLY A 144 4.37 -3.77 -2.14
CA GLY A 144 3.03 -4.33 -2.33
C GLY A 144 2.37 -3.97 -3.66
N PHE A 145 3.14 -3.52 -4.64
CA PHE A 145 2.71 -3.35 -6.04
C PHE A 145 3.86 -3.61 -7.02
N LEU A 146 3.52 -3.93 -8.27
CA LEU A 146 4.47 -4.02 -9.37
C LEU A 146 4.48 -2.70 -10.14
N ILE A 147 5.66 -2.26 -10.56
CA ILE A 147 5.81 -1.22 -11.56
C ILE A 147 5.72 -1.93 -12.92
N ASP A 148 4.60 -1.74 -13.61
CA ASP A 148 4.33 -2.40 -14.89
C ASP A 148 5.39 -2.03 -15.93
N ALA A 149 5.75 -0.75 -16.00
CA ALA A 149 6.81 -0.20 -16.82
C ALA A 149 7.44 1.04 -16.17
N GLU A 150 8.77 1.17 -16.22
CA GLU A 150 9.49 2.42 -15.99
C GLU A 150 10.40 2.71 -17.19
N PHE A 151 10.58 4.00 -17.47
CA PHE A 151 11.42 4.49 -18.55
C PHE A 151 12.41 5.50 -17.98
N SER A 152 13.69 5.31 -18.26
CA SER A 152 14.77 6.18 -17.77
C SER A 152 15.35 6.98 -18.94
N LEU A 153 15.17 8.30 -18.92
CA LEU A 153 15.69 9.23 -19.94
C LEU A 153 17.13 9.67 -19.69
N ASP A 154 17.52 9.75 -18.42
CA ASP A 154 18.87 10.09 -18.01
C ASP A 154 19.57 8.89 -17.38
N LYS A 155 20.83 8.66 -17.78
CA LYS A 155 21.74 7.83 -16.97
C LYS A 155 22.11 8.65 -15.74
N LYS A 156 21.95 8.05 -14.56
CA LYS A 156 22.72 8.49 -13.39
C LYS A 156 24.22 8.38 -13.67
#